data_AF-A0AAD9PRM4-F1
#
_entry.id   AF-A0AAD9PRM4-F1
#
_cell.length_a   1.000
_cell.length_b   1.000
_cell.length_c   1.000
_cell.angle_alpha   90.00
_cell.angle_beta   90.00
_cell.angle_gamma   90.00
#
_symmetry.space_group_name_H-M   'P 1'
#
loop_
_entity.id
_entity.type
_entity.pdbx_description
1 polymer ?
#
loop_
_entity_poly.entity_id
_entity_poly.type
_entity_poly.pdbx_seq_one_letter_code
_entity_poly.pdbx_strand_id
1 'polypeptide(L)'
;MAATVMELQSWPGDWNLPSIDTRCLEVLAYAKFAGCPINVDRNNNPWKSPLGEFPVLRSGGDILTAPDKIMDYFRLKNFNADYQLNAKQQADTLALVSLVRSKLYPAIVSLL
;
A
#
# COMPACT_ATOMS: atom_id res chain seq x y z
N MET A 1 -13.64 -23.34 0.45
CA MET A 1 -12.38 -22.63 0.74
C MET A 1 -12.75 -21.34 1.46
N ALA A 2 -12.52 -21.25 2.77
CA ALA A 2 -12.77 -20.01 3.49
C ALA A 2 -11.76 -18.96 3.03
N ALA A 3 -12.23 -17.90 2.37
CA ALA A 3 -11.39 -16.75 2.07
C ALA A 3 -10.91 -16.19 3.42
N THR A 4 -9.62 -16.33 3.73
CA THR A 4 -9.03 -15.73 4.92
C THR A 4 -9.19 -14.21 4.77
N VAL A 5 -10.10 -13.60 5.52
CA VAL A 5 -10.33 -12.15 5.48
C VAL A 5 -9.01 -11.47 5.82
N MET A 6 -8.47 -10.70 4.88
CA MET A 6 -7.24 -9.94 5.05
C MET A 6 -7.62 -8.52 5.48
N GLU A 7 -7.37 -8.19 6.74
CA GLU A 7 -7.67 -6.87 7.28
C GLU A 7 -6.39 -6.03 7.28
N LEU A 8 -6.41 -4.94 6.53
CA LEU A 8 -5.30 -3.99 6.48
C LEU A 8 -5.70 -2.74 7.25
N GLN A 9 -4.97 -2.43 8.31
CA GLN A 9 -5.11 -1.18 9.02
C GLN A 9 -4.17 -0.13 8.46
N SER A 10 -4.73 1.03 8.10
CA SER A 10 -3.98 2.16 7.55
C SER A 10 -4.31 3.44 8.29
N TRP A 11 -3.39 4.42 8.23
CA TRP A 11 -3.72 5.79 8.61
C TRP A 11 -4.88 6.32 7.73
N PRO A 12 -5.75 7.18 8.28
CA PRO A 12 -6.73 7.89 7.48
C PRO A 12 -6.02 8.71 6.40
N GLY A 13 -6.72 8.86 5.27
CA GLY A 13 -6.28 9.71 4.18
C GLY A 13 -6.86 11.11 4.30
N ASP A 14 -6.13 12.08 3.75
CA ASP A 14 -6.58 13.44 3.51
C ASP A 14 -6.13 13.86 2.09
N TRP A 15 -6.63 14.98 1.55
CA TRP A 15 -6.25 15.53 0.24
C TRP A 15 -6.47 14.58 -0.94
N ASN A 16 -7.58 13.82 -0.94
CA ASN A 16 -7.89 12.78 -1.92
C ASN A 16 -6.92 11.59 -1.96
N LEU A 17 -6.04 11.46 -0.96
CA LEU A 17 -5.19 10.27 -0.81
C LEU A 17 -5.90 9.20 0.02
N PRO A 18 -5.64 7.90 -0.23
CA PRO A 18 -6.22 6.83 0.57
C PRO A 18 -5.59 6.70 1.96
N SER A 19 -4.40 7.27 2.18
CA SER A 19 -3.72 7.40 3.47
C SER A 19 -2.74 8.58 3.45
N ILE A 20 -2.50 9.23 4.59
CA ILE A 20 -1.49 10.30 4.72
C ILE A 20 -0.05 9.75 4.85
N ASP A 21 0.08 8.48 5.21
CA ASP A 21 1.37 7.82 5.42
C ASP A 21 1.84 7.09 4.16
N THR A 22 3.12 7.27 3.83
CA THR A 22 3.73 6.73 2.59
C THR A 22 3.80 5.19 2.58
N ARG A 23 4.04 4.57 3.74
CA ARG A 23 4.11 3.09 3.86
C ARG A 23 2.71 2.48 3.69
N CYS A 24 1.69 3.13 4.24
CA CYS A 24 0.30 2.75 4.04
C CYS A 24 -0.12 2.87 2.57
N LEU A 25 0.28 3.97 1.91
CA LEU A 25 0.00 4.18 0.48
C LEU A 25 0.63 3.11 -0.39
N GLU A 26 1.88 2.73 -0.12
CA GLU A 26 2.59 1.69 -0.87
C GLU A 26 1.85 0.35 -0.83
N VAL A 27 1.47 -0.11 0.37
CA VAL A 27 0.75 -1.38 0.56
C VAL A 27 -0.65 -1.33 -0.05
N LEU A 28 -1.37 -0.22 0.12
CA LEU A 28 -2.71 -0.03 -0.46
C LEU A 28 -2.67 -0.02 -1.99
N ALA A 29 -1.67 0.65 -2.58
CA ALA A 29 -1.46 0.68 -4.02
C ALA A 29 -1.13 -0.72 -4.53
N TYR A 30 -0.19 -1.41 -3.89
CA TYR A 30 0.19 -2.77 -4.26
C TYR A 30 -1.01 -3.73 -4.22
N ALA A 31 -1.78 -3.72 -3.13
CA ALA A 31 -2.97 -4.56 -3.00
C ALA A 31 -4.04 -4.26 -4.06
N LYS A 32 -4.22 -2.98 -4.40
CA LYS A 32 -5.15 -2.54 -5.47
C LYS A 32 -4.69 -3.04 -6.85
N PHE A 33 -3.39 -2.96 -7.14
CA PHE A 33 -2.84 -3.48 -8.40
C PHE A 33 -2.84 -5.00 -8.47
N ALA A 34 -2.59 -5.69 -7.36
CA ALA A 34 -2.66 -7.15 -7.27
C ALA A 34 -4.09 -7.70 -7.28
N GLY A 35 -5.12 -6.85 -7.25
CA GLY A 35 -6.52 -7.27 -7.15
C GLY A 35 -6.82 -8.03 -5.86
N CYS A 36 -6.06 -7.77 -4.80
CA CYS A 36 -6.19 -8.48 -3.53
C CYS A 36 -7.47 -8.03 -2.80
N PRO A 37 -8.37 -8.95 -2.40
CA PRO A 37 -9.55 -8.61 -1.63
C PRO A 37 -9.15 -8.33 -0.17
N ILE A 38 -8.63 -7.13 0.09
CA ILE A 38 -8.29 -6.64 1.42
C ILE A 38 -9.43 -5.77 1.98
N ASN A 39 -9.74 -5.95 3.26
CA ASN A 39 -10.63 -5.06 3.99
C ASN A 39 -9.80 -3.97 4.68
N VAL A 40 -9.96 -2.71 4.24
CA VAL A 40 -9.16 -1.60 4.76
C VAL A 40 -9.88 -0.94 5.92
N ASP A 41 -9.34 -1.10 7.13
CA ASP A 41 -9.81 -0.43 8.34
C ASP A 41 -8.93 0.80 8.62
N ARG A 42 -9.49 2.00 8.41
CA ARG A 42 -8.77 3.25 8.61
C ARG A 42 -8.86 3.66 10.07
N ASN A 43 -7.72 3.79 10.72
CA ASN A 43 -7.68 4.09 12.14
C ASN A 43 -6.63 5.15 12.46
N ASN A 44 -6.97 6.08 13.36
CA ASN A 44 -6.06 7.12 13.82
C ASN A 44 -5.42 6.80 15.18
N ASN A 45 -5.77 5.65 15.78
CA ASN A 45 -5.28 5.28 17.11
C ASN A 45 -4.01 4.41 17.00
N PRO A 46 -2.82 4.94 17.39
CA PRO A 46 -1.55 4.21 17.33
C PRO A 46 -1.54 2.96 18.21
N TRP A 47 -2.31 2.95 19.30
CA TRP A 47 -2.33 1.82 20.26
C TRP A 47 -2.99 0.55 19.71
N LYS A 48 -3.66 0.62 18.55
CA LYS A 48 -4.13 -0.59 17.86
C LYS A 48 -3.00 -1.30 17.09
N SER A 49 -1.88 -0.61 16.85
CA SER A 49 -0.69 -1.24 16.26
C SER A 49 0.23 -1.77 17.35
N PRO A 50 0.75 -3.01 17.23
CA PRO A 50 1.72 -3.54 18.19
C PRO A 50 3.03 -2.73 18.25
N LEU A 51 3.33 -1.94 17.21
CA LEU A 51 4.52 -1.08 17.15
C LEU A 51 4.17 0.43 17.17
N GLY A 52 2.89 0.79 17.29
CA GLY A 52 2.46 2.19 17.20
C GLY A 52 2.47 2.77 15.77
N GLU A 53 2.77 1.96 14.76
CA GLU A 53 2.87 2.38 13.37
C GLU A 53 1.94 1.59 12.46
N PHE A 54 1.48 2.22 11.37
CA PHE A 54 0.75 1.57 10.27
C PHE A 54 1.66 1.58 9.03
N PRO A 55 1.49 0.65 8.07
CA PRO A 55 0.37 -0.31 7.91
C PRO A 55 0.48 -1.57 8.78
N VAL A 56 -0.66 -2.13 9.19
CA VAL A 56 -0.72 -3.43 9.88
C VAL A 56 -1.67 -4.37 9.14
N LEU A 57 -1.15 -5.48 8.61
CA LEU A 57 -1.95 -6.54 8.01
C LEU A 57 -2.24 -7.62 9.07
N ARG A 58 -3.53 -7.98 9.22
CA ARG A 58 -3.97 -9.12 10.01
C ARG A 58 -4.63 -10.15 9.09
N SER A 59 -4.14 -11.38 9.15
CA SER A 59 -4.70 -12.47 8.34
C SER A 59 -4.65 -13.79 9.13
N GLY A 60 -5.81 -14.27 9.59
CA GLY A 60 -5.97 -15.60 10.18
C GLY A 60 -5.12 -15.93 11.42
N GLY A 61 -4.38 -14.97 11.99
CA GLY A 61 -3.45 -15.16 13.11
C GLY A 61 -2.10 -14.44 12.92
N ASP A 62 -1.71 -14.18 11.67
CA ASP A 62 -0.48 -13.45 11.36
C ASP A 62 -0.70 -11.95 11.46
N ILE A 63 0.23 -11.26 12.12
CA ILE A 63 0.26 -9.79 12.24
C ILE A 63 1.56 -9.30 11.61
N LEU A 64 1.45 -8.58 10.49
CA LEU A 64 2.59 -8.04 9.76
C LEU A 64 2.52 -6.51 9.77
N THR A 65 3.62 -5.86 10.15
CA THR A 65 3.69 -4.40 10.29
C THR A 65 4.68 -3.75 9.32
N ALA A 66 5.58 -4.53 8.73
CA ALA A 66 6.55 -4.03 7.76
C ALA A 66 5.98 -4.15 6.34
N PRO A 67 6.03 -3.09 5.53
CA PRO A 67 5.48 -3.08 4.17
C PRO A 67 6.11 -4.17 3.29
N ASP A 68 7.44 -4.40 3.38
CA ASP A 68 8.13 -5.47 2.65
C ASP A 68 7.56 -6.85 2.96
N LYS A 69 7.36 -7.14 4.26
CA LYS A 69 6.80 -8.42 4.73
C LYS A 69 5.34 -8.58 4.29
N ILE A 70 4.57 -7.49 4.26
CA ILE A 70 3.19 -7.50 3.79
C ILE A 70 3.14 -7.80 2.29
N MET A 71 4.03 -7.18 1.50
CA MET A 71 4.14 -7.46 0.06
C MET A 71 4.57 -8.91 -0.19
N ASP A 72 5.55 -9.42 0.54
CA ASP A 72 5.96 -10.83 0.44
C ASP A 72 4.83 -11.79 0.86
N TYR A 73 4.02 -11.43 1.85
CA TYR A 73 2.83 -12.20 2.22
C TYR A 73 1.78 -12.23 1.11
N PHE A 74 1.54 -11.11 0.42
CA PHE A 74 0.66 -11.10 -0.75
C PHE A 74 1.19 -11.98 -1.87
N ARG A 75 2.51 -11.93 -2.14
CA ARG A 75 3.16 -12.82 -3.12
C ARG A 75 2.99 -14.30 -2.77
N LEU A 76 3.21 -14.67 -1.50
CA LEU A 76 3.00 -16.03 -0.98
C LEU A 76 1.55 -16.52 -1.14
N LYS A 77 0.59 -15.62 -1.04
CA LYS A 77 -0.85 -15.90 -1.22
C LYS A 77 -1.29 -15.90 -2.68
N ASN A 78 -0.37 -15.90 -3.65
CA ASN A 78 -0.62 -15.76 -5.09
C ASN A 78 -1.26 -14.44 -5.50
N PHE A 79 -1.28 -13.43 -4.62
CA PHE A 79 -1.61 -12.05 -4.98
C PHE A 79 -0.35 -11.34 -5.45
N ASN A 80 0.08 -11.70 -6.65
CA ASN A 80 1.19 -11.05 -7.33
C ASN A 80 0.66 -9.85 -8.13
N ALA A 81 1.09 -8.64 -7.77
CA ALA A 81 0.89 -7.47 -8.63
C ALA A 81 1.63 -7.60 -9.97
N ASP A 82 2.60 -8.53 -10.05
CA ASP A 82 3.45 -8.78 -11.21
C ASP A 82 2.86 -9.72 -12.27
N TYR A 83 1.69 -10.35 -12.06
CA TYR A 83 1.30 -11.46 -12.94
C TYR A 83 0.75 -11.06 -14.32
N GLN A 84 0.55 -9.77 -14.64
CA GLN A 84 0.28 -9.31 -16.02
C GLN A 84 0.74 -7.86 -16.29
N LEU A 85 1.96 -7.46 -15.90
CA LEU A 85 2.52 -6.23 -16.44
C LEU A 85 3.07 -6.49 -17.85
N ASN A 86 2.27 -6.18 -18.86
CA ASN A 86 2.77 -6.14 -20.24
C ASN A 86 3.81 -5.01 -20.35
N ALA A 87 4.86 -5.15 -21.18
CA ALA A 87 6.02 -4.24 -21.22
C ALA A 87 5.67 -2.73 -21.29
N LYS A 88 4.49 -2.41 -21.82
CA LYS A 88 3.92 -1.07 -21.89
C LYS A 88 3.60 -0.45 -20.51
N GLN A 89 3.07 -1.23 -19.58
CA GLN A 89 2.68 -0.75 -18.25
C GLN A 89 3.89 -0.51 -17.33
N GLN A 90 4.99 -1.26 -17.53
CA GLN A 90 6.27 -0.95 -16.87
C GLN A 90 6.84 0.40 -17.33
N ALA A 91 6.76 0.71 -18.62
CA ALA A 91 7.16 2.01 -19.15
C ALA A 91 6.27 3.15 -18.62
N ASP A 92 4.96 2.93 -18.53
CA ASP A 92 4.02 3.92 -17.98
C ASP A 92 4.27 4.18 -16.49
N THR A 93 4.63 3.15 -15.72
CA THR A 93 4.97 3.29 -14.29
C THR A 93 6.24 4.13 -14.12
N LEU A 94 7.27 3.87 -14.94
CA LEU A 94 8.52 4.64 -14.93
C LEU A 94 8.31 6.09 -15.40
N ALA A 95 7.44 6.30 -16.39
CA ALA A 95 7.05 7.62 -16.87
C ALA A 95 6.30 8.39 -15.77
N LEU A 96 5.40 7.74 -15.03
CA LEU A 96 4.68 8.35 -13.91
C LEU A 96 5.62 8.74 -12.77
N VAL A 97 6.56 7.85 -12.40
CA VAL A 97 7.60 8.15 -11.41
C VAL A 97 8.46 9.34 -11.85
N SER A 98 8.82 9.39 -13.14
CA SER A 98 9.59 10.50 -13.72
C SER A 98 8.80 11.81 -13.75
N LEU A 99 7.49 11.75 -14.00
CA LEU A 99 6.59 12.90 -13.96
C LEU A 99 6.48 13.46 -12.53
N VAL A 100 6.29 12.59 -11.54
CA VAL A 100 6.22 13.00 -10.13
C VAL A 100 7.55 13.64 -9.68
N ARG A 101 8.69 13.04 -10.04
CA ARG A 101 10.01 13.59 -9.71
C ARG A 101 10.33 14.91 -10.40
N SER A 102 9.91 15.08 -11.66
CA SER A 102 10.25 16.27 -12.45
C SER A 102 9.27 17.44 -12.28
N LYS A 103 8.02 17.18 -11.87
CA LYS A 103 6.97 18.20 -11.79
C LYS A 103 6.44 18.41 -10.38
N LEU A 104 6.21 17.34 -9.62
CA LEU A 104 5.62 17.45 -8.29
C LEU A 104 6.68 17.84 -7.24
N TYR A 105 7.84 17.20 -7.28
CA TYR A 105 8.92 17.47 -6.34
C TYR A 105 9.38 18.95 -6.35
N PRO A 106 9.69 19.57 -7.51
CA PRO A 106 10.07 20.99 -7.52
C PRO A 106 8.91 21.92 -7.11
N ALA A 107 7.65 21.56 -7.41
CA ALA A 107 6.50 22.37 -7.01
C ALA A 107 6.31 22.41 -5.49
N ILE A 108 6.54 21.28 -4.80
CA ILE A 108 6.48 21.18 -3.33
C ILE A 108 7.65 21.94 -2.69
N VAL A 109 8.85 21.84 -3.27
CA VAL A 109 10.03 22.57 -2.78
C VAL A 109 9.92 24.08 -3.01
N SER A 110 9.26 24.52 -4.08
CA SER A 110 9.06 25.95 -4.37
C SER A 110 7.92 26.63 -3.59
N LEU A 111 7.10 25.84 -2.88
CA LEU A 111 5.99 26.33 -2.05
C LEU A 111 6.36 26.49 -0.57
N LEU A 112 7.58 26.11 -0.20
CA LEU A 112 8.24 26.36 1.10
C LEU A 112 9.16 27.58 0.97
#